data_AF-A0A969Q7M2-F1
#
_entry.id   AF-A0A969Q7M2-F1
#
_cell.length_a   1.000
_cell.length_b   1.000
_cell.length_c   1.000
_cell.angle_alpha   90.00
_cell.angle_beta   90.00
_cell.angle_gamma   90.00
#
_symmetry.space_group_name_H-M   'P 1'
#
loop_
_entity.id
_entity.type
_entity.pdbx_description
1 polymer ?
#
loop_
_entity_poly.entity_id
_entity_poly.type
_entity_poly.pdbx_seq_one_letter_code
_entity_poly.pdbx_strand_id
1 'polypeptide(L)'
;MKAEFYFDHRRYICSLVQVDRAKELKIKNHLGLVLAVKQGQKVGLIGKTRQDARQVDVSQPYFYNLIKAAMSALDLASKDEVILERNRAIATAEKLIEQQSREIGVLNEQMNLLITQLELLSAQQNSAQQQLSPVQLIENEIIESAIGQEVDRPSALLADLPLQSIEDEIGESEITQEVDRPLTPLADLPLQSIEDEIVGDEISQEVIDFCH
;
A
#
# COMPACT_ATOMS: atom_id res chain seq x y z
N MET A 1 -7.84 19.13 24.04
CA MET A 1 -6.48 19.39 23.54
C MET A 1 -5.74 20.35 24.48
N LYS A 2 -4.40 20.31 24.58
CA LYS A 2 -3.59 21.19 25.45
C LYS A 2 -2.23 21.49 24.81
N ALA A 3 -1.76 22.74 24.90
CA ALA A 3 -0.42 23.16 24.47
C ALA A 3 0.22 24.12 25.51
N GLU A 4 1.55 24.30 25.43
CA GLU A 4 2.28 25.32 26.19
C GLU A 4 2.91 26.33 25.23
N PHE A 5 2.93 27.61 25.60
CA PHE A 5 3.46 28.68 24.75
C PHE A 5 4.01 29.84 25.57
N TYR A 6 4.74 30.72 24.90
CA TYR A 6 5.27 31.96 25.48
C TYR A 6 4.64 33.18 24.81
N PHE A 7 4.24 34.14 25.63
CA PHE A 7 3.73 35.44 25.19
C PHE A 7 4.23 36.51 26.16
N ASP A 8 4.73 37.65 25.67
CA ASP A 8 5.30 38.71 26.52
C ASP A 8 6.29 38.18 27.58
N HIS A 9 7.23 37.34 27.14
CA HIS A 9 8.24 36.64 27.96
C HIS A 9 7.70 35.79 29.13
N ARG A 10 6.39 35.50 29.16
CA ARG A 10 5.73 34.69 30.19
C ARG A 10 5.26 33.37 29.60
N ARG A 11 5.44 32.28 30.35
CA ARG A 11 4.90 30.96 29.99
C ARG A 11 3.40 30.90 30.30
N TYR A 12 2.64 30.40 29.34
CA TYR A 12 1.23 30.10 29.43
C TYR A 12 0.96 28.65 29.02
N ILE A 13 -0.18 28.14 29.48
CA ILE A 13 -0.70 26.83 29.11
C ILE A 13 -2.10 27.06 28.55
N CYS A 14 -2.36 26.66 27.32
CA CYS A 14 -3.70 26.71 26.73
C CYS A 14 -4.32 25.31 26.62
N SER A 15 -5.65 25.26 26.62
CA SER A 15 -6.41 24.06 26.29
C SER A 15 -7.74 24.43 25.66
N LEU A 16 -8.11 23.71 24.59
CA LEU A 16 -9.42 23.80 23.97
C LEU A 16 -10.32 22.67 24.51
N VAL A 17 -11.51 23.03 24.99
CA VAL A 17 -12.51 22.10 25.51
C VAL A 17 -13.89 22.41 24.95
N GLN A 18 -14.68 21.37 24.65
CA GLN A 18 -16.07 21.54 24.24
C GLN A 18 -16.94 21.78 25.48
N VAL A 19 -17.73 22.84 25.48
CA VAL A 19 -18.65 23.18 26.58
C VAL A 19 -20.03 23.49 26.00
N ASP A 20 -21.01 22.68 26.40
CA ASP A 20 -22.38 22.68 25.86
C ASP A 20 -22.38 22.36 24.35
N ARG A 21 -22.39 23.40 23.50
CA ARG A 21 -22.36 23.31 22.03
C ARG A 21 -21.24 24.13 21.39
N ALA A 22 -20.41 24.81 22.19
CA ALA A 22 -19.36 25.71 21.71
C ALA A 22 -17.97 25.28 22.18
N LYS A 23 -16.94 25.61 21.40
CA LYS A 23 -15.55 25.53 21.84
C LYS A 23 -15.28 26.61 22.90
N GLU A 24 -14.63 26.24 24.00
CA GLU A 24 -14.16 27.15 25.06
C GLU A 24 -12.64 27.05 25.16
N LEU A 25 -11.95 28.14 24.84
CA LEU A 25 -10.52 28.30 24.97
C LEU A 25 -10.18 28.69 26.41
N LYS A 26 -9.24 27.97 27.03
CA LYS A 26 -8.72 28.25 28.38
C LYS A 26 -7.25 28.56 28.28
N ILE A 27 -6.82 29.71 28.81
CA ILE A 27 -5.42 30.15 28.86
C ILE A 27 -5.05 30.38 30.32
N LYS A 28 -4.19 29.51 30.85
CA LYS A 28 -3.65 29.60 32.22
C LYS A 28 -2.29 30.29 32.21
N ASN A 29 -2.13 31.32 33.04
CA ASN A 29 -0.86 32.01 33.24
C ASN A 29 -0.02 31.38 34.37
N HIS A 30 1.22 31.87 34.53
CA HIS A 30 2.14 31.40 35.57
C HIS A 30 1.64 31.62 37.02
N LEU A 31 0.80 32.63 37.26
CA LEU A 31 0.15 32.88 38.55
C LEU A 31 -1.05 31.95 38.83
N GLY A 32 -1.39 31.08 37.88
CA GLY A 32 -2.53 30.17 37.97
C GLY A 32 -3.89 30.81 37.70
N LEU A 33 -3.95 32.06 37.22
CA LEU A 33 -5.18 32.65 36.69
C LEU A 33 -5.48 32.03 35.32
N VAL A 34 -6.76 31.73 35.09
CA VAL A 34 -7.27 31.19 33.83
C VAL A 34 -8.17 32.24 33.20
N LEU A 35 -7.86 32.62 31.95
CA LEU A 35 -8.79 33.28 31.05
C LEU A 35 -9.57 32.19 30.29
N ALA A 36 -10.90 32.20 30.41
CA ALA A 36 -11.81 31.35 29.65
C ALA A 36 -12.60 32.21 28.65
N VAL A 37 -12.59 31.82 27.38
CA VAL A 37 -13.28 32.51 26.28
C VAL A 37 -14.09 31.48 25.51
N LYS A 38 -15.37 31.73 25.26
CA LYS A 38 -16.20 30.90 24.38
C LYS A 38 -16.12 31.45 22.95
N GLN A 39 -16.15 30.56 21.96
CA GLN A 39 -16.23 30.95 20.54
C GLN A 39 -17.49 31.81 20.32
N GLY A 40 -17.35 32.89 19.55
CA GLY A 40 -18.39 33.90 19.30
C GLY A 40 -18.67 34.85 20.47
N GLN A 41 -17.72 35.05 21.41
CA GLN A 41 -17.91 35.93 22.57
C GLN A 41 -16.75 36.89 22.82
N LYS A 42 -17.05 38.19 22.72
CA LYS A 42 -16.14 39.30 23.06
C LYS A 42 -15.87 39.47 24.55
N VAL A 43 -16.56 38.73 25.41
CA VAL A 43 -16.37 38.78 26.86
C VAL A 43 -15.79 37.46 27.34
N GLY A 44 -14.54 37.51 27.82
CA GLY A 44 -13.88 36.42 28.52
C GLY A 44 -14.07 36.52 30.04
N LEU A 45 -13.83 35.41 30.73
CA LEU A 45 -13.84 35.31 32.19
C LEU A 45 -12.43 35.03 32.69
N ILE A 46 -11.84 35.92 33.50
CA ILE A 46 -10.51 35.73 34.09
C ILE A 46 -10.58 35.53 35.61
N GLY A 47 -10.05 34.41 36.12
CA GLY A 47 -10.08 34.08 37.54
C GLY A 47 -9.32 32.81 37.90
N LYS A 48 -9.28 32.47 39.19
CA LYS A 48 -8.85 31.14 39.67
C LYS A 48 -10.00 30.14 39.68
N THR A 49 -11.19 30.63 40.02
CA THR A 49 -12.46 29.91 39.97
C THR A 49 -13.40 30.62 38.99
N ARG A 50 -14.51 29.98 38.61
CA ARG A 50 -15.56 30.62 37.78
C ARG A 50 -16.45 31.57 38.60
N GLN A 51 -16.48 31.43 39.92
CA GLN A 51 -17.29 32.26 40.83
C GLN A 51 -16.62 33.60 41.10
N ASP A 52 -15.29 33.61 41.25
CA ASP A 52 -14.47 34.82 41.45
C ASP A 52 -13.98 35.43 40.12
N ALA A 53 -14.52 34.98 38.99
CA ALA A 53 -14.04 35.38 37.67
C ALA A 53 -14.52 36.78 37.29
N ARG A 54 -13.58 37.66 36.96
CA ARG A 54 -13.86 38.98 36.40
C ARG A 54 -14.16 38.87 34.90
N GLN A 55 -15.19 39.56 34.43
CA GLN A 55 -15.42 39.74 33.00
C GLN A 55 -14.37 40.70 32.41
N VAL A 56 -13.80 40.32 31.27
CA VAL A 56 -12.84 41.12 30.50
C VAL A 56 -13.24 41.13 29.02
N ASP A 57 -13.08 42.28 28.38
CA ASP A 57 -13.25 42.42 26.94
C ASP A 57 -12.03 41.81 26.23
N VAL A 58 -12.24 40.75 25.45
CA VAL A 58 -11.16 40.05 24.73
C VAL A 58 -10.84 40.69 23.38
N SER A 59 -11.66 41.62 22.88
CA SER A 59 -11.35 42.41 21.69
C SER A 59 -10.24 43.45 21.95
N GLN A 60 -9.82 43.65 23.20
CA GLN A 60 -8.66 44.49 23.52
C GLN A 60 -7.36 43.90 22.95
N PRO A 61 -6.43 44.72 22.42
CA PRO A 61 -5.25 44.23 21.68
C PRO A 61 -4.38 43.21 22.44
N TYR A 62 -4.27 43.35 23.78
CA TYR A 62 -3.51 42.41 24.60
C TYR A 62 -4.14 41.01 24.61
N PHE A 63 -5.45 40.92 24.88
CA PHE A 63 -6.16 39.65 24.95
C PHE A 63 -6.32 39.03 23.56
N TYR A 64 -6.61 39.82 22.53
CA TYR A 64 -6.65 39.38 21.14
C TYR A 64 -5.33 38.69 20.72
N ASN A 65 -4.19 39.33 20.96
CA ASN A 65 -2.89 38.77 20.62
C ASN A 65 -2.51 37.55 21.48
N LEU A 66 -2.91 37.52 22.76
CA LEU A 66 -2.73 36.36 23.64
C LEU A 66 -3.56 35.15 23.17
N ILE A 67 -4.81 35.38 22.74
CA ILE A 67 -5.70 34.37 22.16
C ILE A 67 -5.13 33.85 20.85
N LYS A 68 -4.67 34.74 19.96
CA LYS A 68 -4.02 34.36 18.70
C LYS A 68 -2.81 33.45 18.94
N ALA A 69 -1.93 33.82 19.88
CA ALA A 69 -0.77 33.01 20.25
C ALA A 69 -1.17 31.64 20.83
N ALA A 70 -2.22 31.59 21.66
CA ALA A 70 -2.74 30.34 22.22
C ALA A 70 -3.34 29.41 21.16
N MET A 71 -4.09 29.95 20.19
CA MET A 71 -4.65 29.19 19.08
C MET A 71 -3.57 28.63 18.16
N SER A 72 -2.57 29.46 17.79
CA SER A 72 -1.41 28.98 17.00
C SER A 72 -0.63 27.86 17.70
N ALA A 73 -0.50 27.92 19.03
CA ALA A 73 0.16 26.85 19.80
C ALA A 73 -0.67 25.56 19.87
N LEU A 74 -2.01 25.65 19.88
CA LEU A 74 -2.89 24.50 19.80
C LEU A 74 -2.83 23.85 18.42
N ASP A 75 -2.93 24.63 17.35
CA ASP A 75 -2.82 24.13 15.97
C ASP A 75 -1.48 23.41 15.72
N LEU A 76 -0.36 24.02 16.14
CA LEU A 76 0.96 23.39 16.02
C LEU A 76 1.01 22.04 16.77
N ALA A 77 0.49 21.97 17.99
CA ALA A 77 0.40 20.72 18.73
C ALA A 77 -0.51 19.68 18.05
N SER A 78 -1.48 20.09 17.22
CA SER A 78 -2.35 19.18 16.45
C SER A 78 -1.58 18.57 15.29
N LYS A 79 -0.83 19.42 14.59
CA LYS A 79 0.02 19.05 13.47
C LYS A 79 1.12 18.10 13.94
N ASP A 80 1.75 18.38 15.08
CA ASP A 80 2.73 17.50 15.71
C ASP A 80 2.15 16.12 16.07
N GLU A 81 0.91 16.05 16.59
CA GLU A 81 0.22 14.78 16.89
C GLU A 81 -0.05 13.95 15.63
N VAL A 82 -0.55 14.59 14.57
CA VAL A 82 -0.81 13.94 13.26
C VAL A 82 0.50 13.51 12.57
N ILE A 83 1.56 14.32 12.66
CA ILE A 83 2.90 13.97 12.15
C ILE A 83 3.44 12.74 12.90
N LEU A 84 3.29 12.69 14.22
CA LEU A 84 3.73 11.55 15.02
C LEU A 84 2.97 10.26 14.67
N GLU A 85 1.67 10.35 14.40
CA GLU A 85 0.88 9.21 13.92
C GLU A 85 1.32 8.74 12.53
N ARG A 86 1.48 9.67 11.57
CA ARG A 86 1.99 9.37 10.22
C ARG A 86 3.37 8.71 10.25
N ASN A 87 4.28 9.19 11.10
CA ASN A 87 5.61 8.61 11.27
C ASN A 87 5.56 7.16 11.78
N ARG A 88 4.58 6.80 12.62
CA ARG A 88 4.37 5.39 13.03
C ARG A 88 3.88 4.53 11.86
N ALA A 89 2.95 5.04 11.06
CA ALA A 89 2.46 4.34 9.87
C ALA A 89 3.60 4.11 8.84
N ILE A 90 4.43 5.13 8.60
CA ILE A 90 5.63 5.03 7.74
C ILE A 90 6.56 3.93 8.25
N ALA A 91 6.91 3.90 9.54
CA ALA A 91 7.77 2.86 10.10
C ALA A 91 7.18 1.43 9.95
N THR A 92 5.85 1.29 9.97
CA THR A 92 5.22 -0.02 9.67
C THR A 92 5.29 -0.39 8.18
N ALA A 93 5.16 0.60 7.29
CA ALA A 93 5.28 0.39 5.85
C ALA A 93 6.72 0.07 5.42
N GLU A 94 7.72 0.76 5.99
CA GLU A 94 9.15 0.48 5.77
C GLU A 94 9.49 -0.98 6.10
N LYS A 95 9.00 -1.50 7.22
CA LYS A 95 9.17 -2.92 7.61
C LYS A 95 8.52 -3.88 6.61
N LEU A 96 7.35 -3.54 6.05
CA LEU A 96 6.70 -4.34 5.02
C LEU A 96 7.50 -4.33 3.72
N ILE A 97 8.00 -3.17 3.29
CA ILE A 97 8.86 -3.01 2.11
C ILE A 97 10.16 -3.82 2.28
N GLU A 98 10.77 -3.82 3.47
CA GLU A 98 11.94 -4.64 3.79
C GLU A 98 11.64 -6.15 3.73
N GLN A 99 10.44 -6.58 4.14
CA GLN A 99 10.01 -7.96 3.98
C GLN A 99 9.81 -8.33 2.50
N GLN A 100 9.05 -7.53 1.76
CA GLN A 100 8.80 -7.75 0.32
C GLN A 100 10.10 -7.75 -0.49
N SER A 101 11.06 -6.87 -0.15
CA SER A 101 12.38 -6.83 -0.79
C SER A 101 13.18 -8.11 -0.58
N ARG A 102 13.07 -8.74 0.60
CA ARG A 102 13.68 -10.06 0.87
C ARG A 102 13.00 -11.18 0.08
N GLU A 103 11.67 -11.17 0.00
CA GLU A 103 10.90 -12.15 -0.78
C GLU A 103 11.23 -12.06 -2.28
N ILE A 104 11.32 -10.83 -2.84
CA ILE A 104 11.78 -10.58 -4.21
C ILE A 104 13.22 -11.06 -4.43
N GLY A 105 14.11 -10.87 -3.45
CA GLY A 105 15.48 -11.39 -3.48
C GLY A 105 15.53 -12.90 -3.66
N VAL A 106 14.83 -13.64 -2.80
CA VAL A 106 14.74 -15.11 -2.87
C VAL A 106 14.10 -15.58 -4.19
N LEU A 107 13.06 -14.90 -4.67
CA LEU A 107 12.42 -15.24 -5.94
C LEU A 107 13.35 -15.04 -7.14
N ASN A 108 14.14 -13.96 -7.15
CA ASN A 108 15.15 -13.72 -8.18
C ASN A 108 16.28 -14.76 -8.16
N GLU A 109 16.73 -15.20 -6.99
CA GLU A 109 17.69 -16.30 -6.86
C GLU A 109 17.14 -17.60 -7.45
N GLN A 110 15.89 -17.97 -7.11
CA GLN A 110 15.21 -19.14 -7.67
C GLN A 110 15.06 -19.06 -9.20
N MET A 111 14.69 -17.88 -9.72
CA MET A 111 14.57 -17.65 -11.17
C MET A 111 15.92 -17.81 -11.88
N ASN A 112 17.01 -17.25 -11.33
CA ASN A 112 18.36 -17.41 -11.89
C ASN A 112 18.84 -18.87 -11.90
N LEU A 113 18.53 -19.63 -10.85
CA LEU A 113 18.80 -21.07 -10.79
C LEU A 113 18.01 -21.85 -11.85
N LEU A 114 16.76 -21.46 -12.11
CA LEU A 114 15.93 -22.09 -13.14
C LEU A 114 16.44 -21.77 -14.56
N ILE A 115 16.85 -20.53 -14.81
CA ILE A 115 17.49 -20.11 -16.07
C ILE A 115 18.75 -20.96 -16.33
N THR A 116 19.62 -21.10 -15.33
CA THR A 116 20.86 -21.91 -15.43
C THR A 116 20.55 -23.38 -15.76
N GLN A 117 19.47 -23.95 -15.21
CA GLN A 117 19.04 -25.32 -15.53
C GLN A 117 18.52 -25.45 -16.98
N LEU A 118 17.76 -24.47 -17.47
CA LEU A 118 17.27 -24.45 -18.86
C LEU A 118 18.44 -24.36 -19.86
N GLU A 119 19.43 -23.50 -19.58
CA GLU A 119 20.64 -23.40 -20.40
C GLU A 119 21.40 -24.74 -20.46
N LEU A 120 21.63 -25.38 -19.31
CA LEU A 120 22.29 -26.70 -19.22
C LEU A 120 21.54 -27.78 -20.01
N LEU A 121 20.22 -27.89 -19.84
CA LEU A 121 19.39 -28.86 -20.56
C LEU A 121 19.41 -28.61 -22.07
N SER A 122 19.37 -27.34 -22.50
CA SER A 122 19.45 -26.99 -23.93
C SER A 122 20.79 -27.38 -24.55
N ALA A 123 21.91 -27.15 -23.83
CA ALA A 123 23.24 -27.55 -24.28
C ALA A 123 23.39 -29.09 -24.37
N GLN A 124 22.80 -29.82 -23.42
CA GLN A 124 22.76 -31.29 -23.47
C GLN A 124 21.92 -31.79 -24.67
N GLN A 125 20.76 -31.20 -24.95
CA GLN A 125 19.95 -31.56 -26.10
C GLN A 125 20.67 -31.29 -27.43
N ASN A 126 21.31 -30.12 -27.56
CA ASN A 126 22.06 -29.75 -28.77
C ASN A 126 23.26 -30.68 -29.03
N SER A 127 24.00 -31.06 -27.99
CA SER A 127 25.12 -32.00 -28.12
C SER A 127 24.66 -33.43 -28.45
N ALA A 128 23.53 -33.89 -27.90
CA ALA A 128 22.92 -35.16 -28.28
C ALA A 128 22.49 -35.17 -29.77
N GLN A 129 21.87 -34.09 -30.26
CA GLN A 129 21.51 -33.95 -31.68
C GLN A 129 22.74 -33.96 -32.60
N GLN A 130 23.84 -33.31 -32.20
CA GLN A 130 25.10 -33.36 -32.97
C GLN A 130 25.67 -34.78 -33.06
N GLN A 131 25.55 -35.58 -31.99
CA GLN A 131 25.99 -36.99 -31.96
C GLN A 131 25.10 -37.96 -32.79
N LEU A 132 23.87 -37.56 -33.14
CA LEU A 132 23.02 -38.33 -34.07
C LEU A 132 23.40 -38.13 -35.54
N SER A 133 24.03 -37.00 -35.90
CA SER A 133 24.40 -36.70 -37.29
C SER A 133 25.36 -37.71 -37.95
N PRO A 134 26.36 -38.31 -37.26
CA PRO A 134 27.22 -39.35 -37.86
C PRO A 134 26.54 -40.72 -37.90
N VAL A 135 25.61 -41.00 -36.97
CA VAL A 135 24.88 -42.28 -36.93
C VAL A 135 23.90 -42.36 -38.10
N GLN A 136 23.17 -41.28 -38.39
CA GLN A 136 22.29 -41.20 -39.55
C GLN A 136 23.04 -41.27 -40.89
N LEU A 137 24.28 -40.77 -40.96
CA LEU A 137 25.14 -40.96 -42.13
C LEU A 137 25.48 -42.45 -42.36
N ILE A 138 25.83 -43.17 -41.30
CA ILE A 138 26.13 -44.61 -41.37
C ILE A 138 24.88 -45.43 -41.71
N GLU A 139 23.71 -45.10 -41.14
CA GLU A 139 22.45 -45.79 -41.46
C GLU A 139 22.04 -45.61 -42.92
N ASN A 140 22.21 -44.40 -43.48
CA ASN A 140 21.94 -44.16 -44.91
C ASN A 140 22.91 -44.89 -45.84
N GLU A 141 24.21 -44.94 -45.50
CA GLU A 141 25.24 -45.62 -46.30
C GLU A 141 25.04 -47.16 -46.32
N ILE A 142 24.51 -47.73 -45.24
CA ILE A 142 24.10 -49.15 -45.17
C ILE A 142 22.87 -49.41 -46.07
N ILE A 143 21.90 -48.48 -46.12
CA ILE A 143 20.71 -48.62 -46.97
C ILE A 143 21.06 -48.50 -48.46
N GLU A 144 21.89 -47.53 -48.87
CA GLU A 144 22.32 -47.42 -50.27
C GLU A 144 23.16 -48.62 -50.73
N SER A 145 24.00 -49.18 -49.85
CA SER A 145 24.78 -50.38 -50.14
C SER A 145 23.92 -51.65 -50.34
N ALA A 146 22.69 -51.67 -49.82
CA ALA A 146 21.80 -52.84 -49.88
C ALA A 146 20.88 -52.87 -51.11
N ILE A 147 20.67 -51.75 -51.81
CA ILE A 147 19.70 -51.62 -52.91
C ILE A 147 20.35 -51.80 -54.31
N GLY A 148 21.69 -51.90 -54.37
CA GLY A 148 22.45 -52.05 -55.62
C GLY A 148 22.38 -53.41 -56.35
N GLN A 149 21.57 -54.37 -55.90
CA GLN A 149 21.36 -55.66 -56.58
C GLN A 149 19.88 -56.03 -56.65
N GLU A 150 19.14 -55.39 -57.57
CA GLU A 150 17.80 -55.84 -57.93
C GLU A 150 17.87 -57.10 -58.82
N VAL A 151 17.08 -58.11 -58.47
CA VAL A 151 17.04 -59.43 -59.11
C VAL A 151 16.10 -59.41 -60.32
N ASP A 152 16.54 -59.96 -61.45
CA ASP A 152 15.74 -60.05 -62.67
C ASP A 152 14.67 -61.15 -62.62
N ARG A 153 13.51 -60.81 -62.03
CA ARG A 153 12.15 -61.31 -62.38
C ARG A 153 11.85 -62.84 -62.22
N PRO A 154 10.59 -63.30 -62.38
CA PRO A 154 9.49 -63.04 -61.44
C PRO A 154 8.70 -64.33 -61.07
N SER A 155 7.87 -64.30 -60.02
CA SER A 155 6.65 -65.14 -59.97
C SER A 155 5.63 -64.63 -58.95
N ALA A 156 4.36 -64.79 -59.30
CA ALA A 156 3.20 -64.32 -58.56
C ALA A 156 2.52 -65.46 -57.77
N LEU A 157 1.29 -65.17 -57.29
CA LEU A 157 0.36 -66.03 -56.53
C LEU A 157 0.63 -66.01 -55.00
N LEU A 158 -0.36 -65.77 -54.12
CA LEU A 158 -1.81 -65.60 -54.29
C LEU A 158 -2.43 -64.90 -53.06
N ALA A 159 -3.59 -64.23 -53.23
CA ALA A 159 -4.70 -64.06 -52.26
C ALA A 159 -4.42 -63.41 -50.87
N ASP A 160 -5.27 -62.54 -50.29
CA ASP A 160 -6.59 -62.02 -50.67
C ASP A 160 -6.83 -60.59 -50.12
N LEU A 161 -7.83 -59.92 -50.68
CA LEU A 161 -8.44 -58.65 -50.25
C LEU A 161 -9.93 -58.93 -49.87
N PRO A 162 -10.77 -57.96 -49.45
CA PRO A 162 -10.65 -56.95 -48.39
C PRO A 162 -11.98 -56.72 -47.57
N LEU A 163 -12.01 -55.72 -46.67
CA LEU A 163 -13.18 -55.20 -45.89
C LEU A 163 -13.79 -56.22 -44.87
N GLN A 164 -14.43 -55.85 -43.76
CA GLN A 164 -15.18 -54.64 -43.36
C GLN A 164 -15.20 -54.53 -41.80
N SER A 165 -14.92 -53.36 -41.20
CA SER A 165 -15.87 -52.53 -40.39
C SER A 165 -16.21 -52.91 -38.92
N ILE A 166 -15.69 -52.08 -37.99
CA ILE A 166 -16.25 -51.64 -36.66
C ILE A 166 -16.61 -52.74 -35.60
N GLU A 167 -16.98 -52.48 -34.32
CA GLU A 167 -17.39 -51.27 -33.54
C GLU A 167 -16.48 -50.97 -32.31
N ASP A 168 -17.01 -51.07 -31.07
CA ASP A 168 -16.49 -51.01 -29.68
C ASP A 168 -15.47 -49.90 -29.27
N GLU A 169 -15.86 -48.72 -28.76
CA GLU A 169 -16.50 -48.43 -27.43
C GLU A 169 -15.50 -48.71 -26.27
N ILE A 170 -15.16 -47.81 -25.33
CA ILE A 170 -15.99 -47.09 -24.36
C ILE A 170 -15.22 -45.87 -23.78
N GLY A 171 -15.93 -44.78 -23.44
CA GLY A 171 -15.61 -44.04 -22.21
C GLY A 171 -15.02 -42.63 -22.29
N GLU A 172 -15.77 -41.66 -22.82
CA GLU A 172 -15.60 -40.27 -22.37
C GLU A 172 -16.20 -40.12 -20.96
N SER A 173 -15.41 -39.65 -20.01
CA SER A 173 -15.90 -39.23 -18.69
C SER A 173 -15.37 -37.84 -18.35
N GLU A 174 -16.08 -36.81 -18.81
CA GLU A 174 -15.91 -35.45 -18.30
C GLU A 174 -16.31 -35.40 -16.83
N ILE A 175 -15.33 -35.31 -15.93
CA ILE A 175 -15.58 -34.98 -14.53
C ILE A 175 -15.53 -33.47 -14.39
N THR A 176 -16.69 -32.82 -14.45
CA THR A 176 -16.86 -31.46 -13.95
C THR A 176 -16.65 -31.44 -12.44
N GLN A 177 -15.65 -30.70 -11.95
CA GLN A 177 -15.66 -30.23 -10.58
C GLN A 177 -15.05 -28.83 -10.44
N GLU A 178 -15.96 -27.87 -10.32
CA GLU A 178 -15.87 -26.65 -9.51
C GLU A 178 -14.48 -26.01 -9.33
N VAL A 179 -14.13 -25.09 -10.25
CA VAL A 179 -13.24 -23.98 -9.92
C VAL A 179 -14.03 -22.98 -9.06
N ASP A 180 -14.24 -23.33 -7.79
CA ASP A 180 -14.93 -22.44 -6.86
C ASP A 180 -14.00 -21.29 -6.47
N ARG A 181 -14.37 -20.08 -6.90
CA ARG A 181 -13.69 -18.83 -6.55
C ARG A 181 -14.36 -18.22 -5.33
N PRO A 182 -13.64 -18.06 -4.21
CA PRO A 182 -13.81 -16.90 -3.36
C PRO A 182 -13.13 -15.70 -4.05
N LEU A 183 -13.85 -15.10 -4.99
CA LEU A 183 -13.56 -13.72 -5.39
C LEU A 183 -14.07 -12.80 -4.28
N THR A 184 -13.36 -11.70 -4.07
CA THR A 184 -13.69 -10.54 -3.20
C THR A 184 -13.39 -10.64 -1.69
N PRO A 185 -13.20 -9.50 -1.01
CA PRO A 185 -13.10 -8.13 -1.54
C PRO A 185 -11.69 -7.54 -1.47
N LEU A 186 -11.37 -6.69 -2.45
CA LEU A 186 -10.60 -5.48 -2.15
C LEU A 186 -11.42 -4.69 -1.14
N ALA A 187 -11.11 -4.84 0.15
CA ALA A 187 -11.66 -3.98 1.18
C ALA A 187 -10.88 -2.66 1.15
N ASP A 188 -11.48 -1.67 0.50
CA ASP A 188 -11.25 -0.23 0.65
C ASP A 188 -10.00 0.16 1.46
N LEU A 189 -8.85 0.21 0.78
CA LEU A 189 -7.90 1.27 1.10
C LEU A 189 -8.49 2.55 0.50
N PRO A 190 -8.96 3.51 1.31
CA PRO A 190 -9.30 4.81 0.77
C PRO A 190 -8.00 5.43 0.25
N LEU A 191 -7.81 5.37 -1.07
CA LEU A 191 -7.08 6.38 -1.81
C LEU A 191 -7.88 7.68 -1.75
N GLN A 192 -8.04 8.22 -0.54
CA GLN A 192 -8.20 9.64 -0.39
C GLN A 192 -6.87 10.24 -0.82
N SER A 193 -6.87 10.74 -2.05
CA SER A 193 -6.08 11.91 -2.43
C SER A 193 -6.29 12.96 -1.34
N ILE A 194 -5.40 12.98 -0.34
CA ILE A 194 -5.25 14.15 0.51
C ILE A 194 -4.49 15.14 -0.37
N GLU A 195 -5.27 15.86 -1.17
CA GLU A 195 -4.80 17.05 -1.85
C GLU A 195 -4.17 17.97 -0.80
N ASP A 196 -3.02 18.56 -1.15
CA ASP A 196 -2.28 19.46 -0.27
C ASP A 196 -3.04 20.77 -0.04
N GLU A 197 -4.03 20.74 0.85
CA GLU A 197 -4.53 21.92 1.51
C GLU A 197 -3.95 21.98 2.93
N ILE A 198 -2.67 22.38 3.00
CA ILE A 198 -2.12 22.97 4.22
C ILE A 198 -2.81 24.32 4.38
N VAL A 199 -4.01 24.32 4.98
CA VAL A 199 -4.86 25.50 5.14
C VAL A 199 -4.14 26.51 6.03
N GLY A 200 -3.47 27.47 5.40
CA GLY A 200 -2.80 28.59 6.07
C GLY A 200 -3.76 29.65 6.63
N ASP A 201 -5.04 29.61 6.22
CA ASP A 201 -6.05 30.63 6.53
C ASP A 201 -6.96 30.29 7.73
N GLU A 202 -7.03 29.03 8.17
CA GLU A 202 -7.94 28.58 9.23
C GLU A 202 -7.67 29.28 10.58
N ILE A 203 -6.40 29.58 10.87
CA ILE A 203 -6.00 30.29 12.11
C ILE A 203 -6.57 31.70 12.14
N SER A 204 -6.64 32.38 10.98
CA SER A 204 -7.27 33.69 10.88
C SER A 204 -8.76 33.58 11.19
N GLN A 205 -9.45 32.58 10.61
CA GLN A 205 -10.88 32.39 10.81
C GLN A 205 -11.24 31.94 12.23
N GLU A 206 -10.56 30.96 12.83
CA GLU A 206 -10.86 30.54 14.21
C GLU A 206 -10.56 31.65 15.23
N VAL A 207 -9.51 32.45 15.04
CA VAL A 207 -9.22 33.59 15.93
C VAL A 207 -10.24 34.72 15.76
N ILE A 208 -10.70 34.98 14.52
CA ILE A 208 -11.83 35.87 14.24
C ILE A 208 -13.08 35.38 14.97
N ASP A 209 -13.41 34.09 14.86
CA ASP A 209 -14.56 33.48 15.53
C ASP A 209 -14.49 33.60 17.06
N PHE A 210 -13.30 33.56 17.67
CA PHE A 210 -13.14 33.81 19.11
C PHE A 210 -13.25 35.28 19.53
N CYS A 211 -13.23 36.22 18.58
CA CYS A 211 -13.13 37.66 18.86
C CYS A 211 -14.29 38.51 18.26
N HIS A 212 -15.21 37.90 17.51
CA HIS A 212 -16.33 38.58 16.82
C HIS A 212 -17.71 38.38 17.46
#